data_AF-A0A352Q611-F1
#
_entry.id   AF-A0A352Q611-F1
#
_cell.length_a   1.000
_cell.length_b   1.000
_cell.length_c   1.000
_cell.angle_alpha   90.00
_cell.angle_beta   90.00
_cell.angle_gamma   90.00
#
_symmetry.space_group_name_H-M   'P 1'
#
loop_
_entity.id
_entity.type
_entity.pdbx_description
1 polymer ?
#
loop_
_entity_poly.entity_id
_entity_poly.type
_entity_poly.pdbx_seq_one_letter_code
_entity_poly.pdbx_strand_id
1 'polypeptide(L)'
;MNQQTLFDQGFDMMVLGMGTVFAFLITMVLVVVLMSRTISRFAPNVTNVPASGKDNAAQPQQVDALTAKIIKAAIDKHRAR
;
A
#
# COMPACT_ATOMS: atom_id res chain seq x y z
N MET A 1 -51.41 7.69 -16.51
CA MET A 1 -50.15 8.18 -17.11
C MET A 1 -49.08 8.52 -16.06
N ASN A 2 -48.98 7.79 -14.92
CA ASN A 2 -48.16 8.26 -13.77
C ASN A 2 -47.20 7.21 -13.16
N GLN A 3 -47.01 6.03 -13.78
CA GLN A 3 -46.13 5.00 -13.20
C GLN A 3 -44.67 5.11 -13.64
N GLN A 4 -44.43 5.61 -14.87
CA GLN A 4 -43.05 5.83 -15.33
C GLN A 4 -42.33 6.86 -14.45
N THR A 5 -43.04 7.87 -13.96
CA THR A 5 -42.43 8.94 -13.15
C THR A 5 -41.91 8.45 -11.80
N LEU A 6 -42.57 7.48 -11.14
CA LEU A 6 -42.13 7.02 -9.81
C LEU A 6 -40.85 6.17 -9.90
N PHE A 7 -40.78 5.27 -10.87
CA PHE A 7 -39.58 4.45 -11.09
C PHE A 7 -38.41 5.30 -11.56
N ASP A 8 -38.66 6.24 -12.46
CA ASP A 8 -37.64 7.15 -12.99
C ASP A 8 -37.14 8.10 -11.89
N GLN A 9 -38.04 8.61 -11.03
CA GLN A 9 -37.68 9.45 -9.88
C GLN A 9 -36.94 8.66 -8.78
N GLY A 10 -37.31 7.39 -8.55
CA GLY A 10 -36.58 6.50 -7.64
C GLY A 10 -35.19 6.16 -8.16
N PHE A 11 -35.06 5.93 -9.46
CA PHE A 11 -33.78 5.70 -10.13
C PHE A 11 -32.87 6.93 -10.04
N ASP A 12 -33.41 8.12 -10.30
CA ASP A 12 -32.66 9.38 -10.21
C ASP A 12 -32.15 9.62 -8.78
N MET A 13 -32.97 9.35 -7.76
CA MET A 13 -32.56 9.40 -6.35
C MET A 13 -31.51 8.34 -6.00
N MET A 14 -31.57 7.15 -6.59
CA MET A 14 -30.59 6.09 -6.37
C MET A 14 -29.23 6.45 -7.00
N VAL A 15 -29.23 6.97 -8.22
CA VAL A 15 -28.01 7.43 -8.92
C VAL A 15 -27.39 8.62 -8.18
N LEU A 16 -28.21 9.59 -7.77
CA LEU A 16 -27.73 10.77 -7.06
C LEU A 16 -27.24 10.43 -5.64
N GLY A 17 -27.95 9.55 -4.92
CA GLY A 17 -27.56 9.08 -3.59
C GLY A 17 -26.30 8.20 -3.60
N MET A 18 -26.25 7.16 -4.44
CA MET A 18 -25.05 6.31 -4.55
C MET A 18 -23.87 7.08 -5.15
N GLY A 19 -24.11 7.94 -6.13
CA GLY A 19 -23.08 8.73 -6.80
C GLY A 19 -22.41 9.73 -5.86
N THR A 20 -23.18 10.42 -5.02
CA THR A 20 -22.62 11.36 -4.03
C THR A 20 -21.79 10.65 -2.97
N VAL A 21 -22.26 9.52 -2.44
CA VAL A 21 -21.49 8.72 -1.49
C VAL A 21 -20.21 8.19 -2.14
N PHE A 22 -20.30 7.66 -3.37
CA PHE A 22 -19.14 7.17 -4.10
C PHE A 22 -18.12 8.27 -4.39
N ALA A 23 -18.56 9.44 -4.86
CA ALA A 23 -17.71 10.60 -5.09
C ALA A 23 -17.07 11.09 -3.78
N PHE A 24 -17.81 11.08 -2.68
CA PHE A 24 -17.30 11.43 -1.36
C PHE A 24 -16.21 10.45 -0.91
N LEU A 25 -16.42 9.15 -1.05
CA LEU A 25 -15.43 8.13 -0.71
C LEU A 25 -14.17 8.25 -1.58
N ILE A 26 -14.31 8.47 -2.89
CA ILE A 26 -13.17 8.72 -3.78
C ILE A 26 -12.40 9.94 -3.30
N THR A 27 -13.10 11.03 -3.02
CA THR A 27 -12.47 12.28 -2.54
C THR A 27 -11.74 12.04 -1.23
N MET A 28 -12.34 11.29 -0.30
CA MET A 28 -11.74 10.95 0.99
C MET A 28 -10.47 10.11 0.82
N VAL A 29 -10.51 9.07 -0.02
CA VAL A 29 -9.34 8.26 -0.35
C VAL A 29 -8.24 9.10 -1.00
N LEU A 30 -8.60 10.01 -1.92
CA LEU A 30 -7.66 10.88 -2.60
C LEU A 30 -6.94 11.81 -1.61
N VAL A 31 -7.67 12.36 -0.62
CA VAL A 31 -7.09 13.15 0.47
C VAL A 31 -6.12 12.30 1.32
N VAL A 32 -6.50 11.07 1.68
CA VAL A 32 -5.62 10.17 2.47
C VAL A 32 -4.37 9.79 1.66
N VAL A 33 -4.50 9.54 0.36
CA VAL A 33 -3.37 9.25 -0.53
C VAL A 33 -2.45 10.47 -0.68
N LEU A 34 -3.02 11.67 -0.82
CA LEU A 34 -2.26 12.92 -0.83
C LEU A 34 -1.51 13.10 0.49
N MET A 35 -2.16 12.85 1.61
CA MET A 35 -1.54 12.90 2.93
C MET A 35 -0.38 11.88 3.01
N SER A 36 -0.59 10.64 2.59
CA SER A 36 0.46 9.61 2.54
C SER A 36 1.64 10.03 1.67
N ARG A 37 1.39 10.53 0.45
CA ARG A 37 2.44 11.03 -0.46
C ARG A 37 3.19 12.23 0.10
N THR A 38 2.47 13.14 0.74
CA THR A 38 3.03 14.33 1.39
C THR A 38 3.96 13.89 2.51
N ILE A 39 3.51 13.01 3.39
CA ILE A 39 4.32 12.48 4.50
C ILE A 39 5.55 11.75 3.96
N SER A 40 5.42 10.84 2.99
CA SER A 40 6.56 10.11 2.43
C SER A 40 7.56 11.01 1.70
N ARG A 41 7.11 12.14 1.14
CA ARG A 41 7.98 13.08 0.39
C ARG A 41 8.66 14.10 1.31
N PHE A 42 7.99 14.57 2.36
CA PHE A 42 8.55 15.55 3.30
C PHE A 42 9.31 14.89 4.47
N ALA A 43 9.05 13.63 4.79
CA ALA A 43 9.82 12.82 5.72
C ALA A 43 10.37 11.56 5.03
N PRO A 44 11.35 11.69 4.11
CA PRO A 44 12.05 10.52 3.59
C PRO A 44 12.82 9.87 4.74
N ASN A 45 12.25 8.80 5.30
CA ASN A 45 12.88 7.83 6.19
C ASN A 45 13.82 8.43 7.25
N VAL A 46 13.26 9.00 8.33
CA VAL A 46 13.83 8.62 9.62
C VAL A 46 13.45 7.17 9.81
N THR A 47 14.42 6.31 9.53
CA THR A 47 14.44 4.87 9.73
C THR A 47 13.51 4.41 10.85
N ASN A 48 12.26 4.08 10.54
CA ASN A 48 11.56 3.09 11.33
C ASN A 48 12.09 1.76 10.82
N VAL A 49 13.19 1.31 11.44
CA VAL A 49 13.47 -0.12 11.53
C VAL A 49 12.15 -0.74 11.97
N PRO A 50 11.49 -1.60 11.17
CA PRO A 50 10.38 -2.34 11.68
C PRO A 50 10.97 -3.20 12.80
N ALA A 51 10.61 -2.88 14.05
CA ALA A 51 10.76 -3.81 15.14
C ALA A 51 10.01 -5.08 14.70
N SER A 52 10.79 -6.11 14.33
CA SER A 52 10.40 -7.51 14.25
C SER A 52 8.98 -7.76 13.73
N GLY A 53 8.80 -7.69 12.42
CA GLY A 53 7.64 -8.27 11.74
C GLY A 53 8.12 -9.01 10.50
N LYS A 54 8.18 -10.34 10.60
CA LYS A 54 8.39 -11.23 9.45
C LYS A 54 7.39 -10.86 8.35
N ASP A 55 7.87 -10.44 7.18
CA ASP A 55 7.67 -11.20 5.96
C ASP A 55 8.44 -10.58 4.79
N ASN A 56 9.18 -11.46 4.10
CA ASN A 56 10.06 -11.17 2.99
C ASN A 56 9.23 -10.86 1.74
N ALA A 57 9.36 -9.64 1.20
CA ALA A 57 9.14 -9.40 -0.23
C ALA A 57 10.44 -8.87 -0.83
N ALA A 58 11.00 -9.69 -1.71
CA ALA A 58 12.31 -9.57 -2.32
C ALA A 58 12.58 -8.18 -2.94
N GLN A 59 13.57 -7.48 -2.38
CA GLN A 59 14.46 -6.62 -3.16
C GLN A 59 15.87 -7.20 -3.03
N PRO A 60 16.69 -7.20 -4.10
CA PRO A 60 18.09 -7.62 -3.99
C PRO A 60 18.81 -6.58 -3.12
N GLN A 61 18.79 -6.80 -1.81
CA GLN A 61 19.70 -6.16 -0.87
C GLN A 61 21.09 -6.45 -1.42
N GLN A 62 21.78 -5.40 -1.89
CA GLN A 62 23.20 -5.47 -2.21
C GLN A 62 23.88 -6.06 -0.98
N VAL A 63 24.27 -7.31 -1.09
CA VAL A 63 24.80 -8.07 0.03
C VAL A 63 26.10 -7.40 0.40
N ASP A 64 26.11 -6.79 1.58
CA ASP A 64 27.29 -6.14 2.11
C ASP A 64 28.49 -7.10 2.06
N ALA A 65 29.65 -6.62 1.64
CA ALA A 65 30.82 -7.44 1.33
C ALA A 65 31.28 -8.28 2.53
N LEU A 66 31.01 -7.78 3.74
CA LEU A 66 31.24 -8.48 5.00
C LEU A 66 30.32 -9.71 5.14
N THR A 67 29.03 -9.57 4.80
CA THR A 67 28.05 -10.66 4.83
C THR A 67 28.40 -11.75 3.82
N ALA A 68 28.82 -11.38 2.60
CA ALA A 68 29.29 -12.34 1.60
C ALA A 68 30.52 -13.13 2.09
N LYS A 69 31.45 -12.46 2.79
CA LYS A 69 32.65 -13.09 3.35
C LYS A 69 32.33 -14.08 4.46
N ILE A 70 31.38 -13.76 5.34
CA ILE A 70 30.93 -14.66 6.41
C ILE A 70 30.24 -15.90 5.82
N ILE A 71 29.35 -15.72 4.83
CA ILE A 71 28.66 -16.84 4.18
C ILE A 71 29.68 -17.77 3.51
N LYS A 72 30.67 -17.22 2.81
CA LYS A 72 31.73 -18.02 2.17
C LYS A 72 32.55 -18.82 3.18
N ALA A 73 32.94 -18.19 4.30
CA ALA A 73 33.65 -18.87 5.38
C ALA A 73 32.79 -19.99 6.03
N ALA A 74 31.48 -19.77 6.15
CA ALA A 74 30.55 -20.76 6.69
C ALA A 74 30.39 -21.96 5.74
N ILE A 75 30.32 -21.72 4.42
CA ILE A 75 30.23 -22.78 3.40
C ILE A 75 31.50 -23.64 3.37
N ASP A 76 32.68 -23.02 3.36
CA ASP A 76 33.96 -23.74 3.38
C ASP A 76 34.08 -24.63 4.63
N LYS A 77 33.64 -24.12 5.78
CA LYS A 77 33.64 -24.87 7.04
C LYS A 77 32.67 -26.06 7.05
N HIS A 78 31.56 -25.99 6.32
CA HIS A 78 30.63 -27.12 6.18
C HIS A 78 31.16 -28.14 5.16
N ARG A 79 31.79 -27.70 4.07
CA ARG A 79 32.29 -28.59 3.01
C ARG A 79 33.53 -29.39 3.43
N ALA A 80 34.27 -28.91 4.41
CA ALA A 80 35.40 -29.61 5.02
C ALA A 80 34.97 -30.66 6.08
N ARG A 81 33.67 -30.93 6.23
CA ARG A 81 33.12 -31.91 7.17
C ARG A 81 32.44 -33.06 6.44
#